data_AF-A0A1C0UX33-F1
#
_entry.id   AF-A0A1C0UX33-F1
#
_cell.length_a   1.000
_cell.length_b   1.000
_cell.length_c   1.000
_cell.angle_alpha   90.00
_cell.angle_beta   90.00
_cell.angle_gamma   90.00
#
_symmetry.space_group_name_H-M   'P 1'
#
loop_
_entity.id
_entity.type
_entity.pdbx_description
1 polymer ?
#
loop_
_entity_poly.entity_id
_entity_poly.type
_entity_poly.pdbx_seq_one_letter_code
_entity_poly.pdbx_strand_id
1 'polypeptide(L)'
;MLETKNPKNISKTIAIGRKSASGKENEAMRAIAYSMDLLLPGFYVWVLGFSFRIGGSLPDDSPYKYPGEIHSHTGIALVLPGYRIFTTYQGSYDPKQTSDTGANSF
;
A
#
# COMPACT_ATOMS: atom_id res chain seq x y z
N MET A 1 -59.25 -4.47 2.99
CA MET A 1 -58.43 -3.30 3.37
C MET A 1 -56.98 -3.68 3.13
N LEU A 2 -56.37 -3.16 2.06
CA LEU A 2 -54.99 -3.43 1.67
C LEU A 2 -54.07 -2.46 2.43
N GLU A 3 -53.26 -2.97 3.35
CA GLU A 3 -52.24 -2.21 4.07
C GLU A 3 -50.95 -2.18 3.24
N THR A 4 -50.71 -1.09 2.50
CA THR A 4 -49.48 -0.86 1.76
C THR A 4 -48.40 -0.30 2.68
N LYS A 5 -47.57 -1.19 3.25
CA LYS A 5 -46.36 -0.79 3.98
C LYS A 5 -45.25 -0.35 3.03
N ASN A 6 -45.14 0.98 2.96
CA ASN A 6 -44.07 1.83 2.46
C ASN A 6 -42.63 1.24 2.56
N PRO A 7 -41.93 0.96 1.44
CA PRO A 7 -40.55 0.49 1.45
C PRO A 7 -39.57 1.66 1.52
N LYS A 8 -39.33 2.21 2.73
CA LYS A 8 -38.29 3.22 2.96
C LYS A 8 -37.03 2.56 3.53
N ASN A 9 -36.38 1.70 2.74
CA ASN A 9 -35.13 1.06 3.16
C ASN A 9 -34.25 0.61 1.99
N ILE A 10 -33.65 1.53 1.23
CA ILE A 10 -32.34 1.27 0.59
C ILE A 10 -31.60 2.60 0.41
N SER A 11 -30.93 3.07 1.45
CA SER A 11 -29.85 4.06 1.31
C SER A 11 -28.89 3.89 2.48
N LYS A 12 -28.29 2.70 2.60
CA LYS A 12 -26.99 2.60 3.27
C LYS A 12 -25.95 3.11 2.27
N THR A 13 -25.88 4.43 2.21
CA THR A 13 -24.79 5.23 1.69
C THR A 13 -23.48 4.50 1.95
N ILE A 14 -22.83 4.09 0.88
CA ILE A 14 -21.43 3.67 0.89
C ILE A 14 -20.63 4.90 1.31
N ALA A 15 -20.49 5.09 2.61
CA ALA A 15 -19.63 6.10 3.19
C ALA A 15 -18.20 5.63 2.96
N ILE A 16 -17.63 5.99 1.82
CA ILE A 16 -16.18 5.99 1.62
C ILE A 16 -15.66 7.14 2.48
N GLY A 17 -15.57 6.87 3.79
CA GLY A 17 -14.92 7.75 4.73
C GLY A 17 -13.46 7.84 4.33
N ARG A 18 -13.08 8.94 3.68
CA ARG A 18 -11.68 9.34 3.50
C ARG A 18 -11.09 9.67 4.87
N LYS A 19 -10.77 8.64 5.66
CA LYS A 19 -9.95 8.77 6.87
C LYS A 19 -8.50 8.86 6.43
N SER A 20 -7.92 10.06 6.50
CA SER A 20 -6.48 10.37 6.42
C SER A 20 -5.66 9.31 5.66
N ALA A 21 -5.78 9.34 4.33
CA ALA A 21 -5.23 8.30 3.45
C ALA A 21 -3.70 8.28 3.43
N SER A 22 -3.05 9.44 3.51
CA SER A 22 -1.60 9.58 3.32
C SER A 22 -0.75 8.77 4.32
N GLY A 23 -1.08 8.77 5.61
CA GLY A 23 -0.28 8.04 6.60
C GLY A 23 -0.42 6.51 6.50
N LYS A 24 -1.63 6.03 6.22
CA LYS A 24 -1.93 4.59 6.11
C LYS A 24 -1.52 4.00 4.76
N GLU A 25 -1.60 4.80 3.70
CA GLU A 25 -1.12 4.45 2.37
C GLU A 25 0.38 4.17 2.40
N ASN A 26 1.16 5.07 3.01
CA ASN A 26 2.61 4.90 3.13
C ASN A 26 2.97 3.64 3.93
N GLU A 27 2.22 3.32 4.98
CA GLU A 27 2.43 2.06 5.73
C GLU A 27 2.08 0.82 4.90
N ALA A 28 1.04 0.87 4.07
CA ALA A 28 0.68 -0.24 3.20
C ALA A 28 1.70 -0.42 2.06
N MET A 29 2.18 0.67 1.47
CA MET A 29 3.25 0.65 0.47
C MET A 29 4.55 0.10 1.07
N ARG A 30 4.91 0.53 2.28
CA ARG A 30 6.04 -0.02 3.05
C ARG A 30 5.89 -1.50 3.33
N ALA A 31 4.70 -1.95 3.71
CA ALA A 31 4.44 -3.36 3.98
C ALA A 31 4.54 -4.24 2.72
N ILE A 32 4.13 -3.73 1.56
CA ILE A 32 4.31 -4.40 0.27
C ILE A 32 5.81 -4.43 -0.09
N ALA A 33 6.52 -3.29 0.03
CA ALA A 33 7.96 -3.21 -0.22
C ALA A 33 8.73 -4.24 0.62
N TYR A 34 8.50 -4.24 1.93
CA TYR A 34 9.08 -5.20 2.87
C TYR A 34 8.81 -6.65 2.48
N SER A 35 7.57 -6.97 2.12
CA SER A 35 7.19 -8.33 1.75
C SER A 35 7.82 -8.77 0.43
N MET A 36 7.97 -7.86 -0.54
CA MET A 36 8.66 -8.13 -1.80
C MET A 36 10.17 -8.28 -1.62
N ASP A 37 10.78 -7.45 -0.78
CA ASP A 37 12.22 -7.47 -0.48
C ASP A 37 12.65 -8.76 0.23
N LEU A 38 11.85 -9.21 1.20
CA LEU A 38 12.04 -10.50 1.86
C LEU A 38 11.51 -11.70 1.07
N LEU A 39 10.95 -11.47 -0.13
CA LEU A 39 10.35 -12.50 -0.98
C LEU A 39 9.33 -13.36 -0.20
N LEU A 40 8.54 -12.72 0.65
CA LEU A 40 7.45 -13.36 1.35
C LEU A 40 6.33 -13.69 0.36
N PRO A 41 5.89 -14.96 0.28
CA PRO A 41 4.84 -15.36 -0.65
C PRO A 41 3.57 -14.55 -0.45
N GLY A 42 3.01 -14.09 -1.57
CA GLY A 42 1.81 -13.28 -1.54
C GLY A 42 1.53 -12.59 -2.86
N PHE A 43 0.32 -12.06 -2.95
CA PHE A 43 -0.15 -11.26 -4.06
C PHE A 43 -0.39 -9.84 -3.59
N TYR A 44 0.23 -8.87 -4.24
CA TYR A 44 0.24 -7.47 -3.85
C TYR A 44 -0.18 -6.60 -5.02
N VAL A 45 -1.10 -5.67 -4.79
CA VAL A 45 -1.60 -4.72 -5.78
C VAL A 45 -1.66 -3.34 -5.14
N TRP A 46 -1.24 -2.33 -5.88
CA TRP A 46 -1.40 -0.94 -5.50
C TRP A 46 -1.82 -0.12 -6.71
N VAL A 47 -2.84 0.72 -6.55
CA VAL A 47 -3.38 1.57 -7.62
C VAL A 47 -3.96 2.84 -7.00
N LEU A 48 -3.41 4.01 -7.34
CA LEU A 48 -3.94 5.35 -7.03
C LEU A 48 -4.42 5.52 -5.57
N GLY A 49 -3.57 5.14 -4.61
CA GLY A 49 -3.85 5.23 -3.17
C GLY A 49 -4.70 4.10 -2.59
N PHE A 50 -5.13 3.15 -3.42
CA PHE A 50 -5.65 1.87 -2.95
C PHE A 50 -4.55 0.82 -2.95
N SER A 51 -4.53 -0.01 -1.91
CA SER A 51 -3.59 -1.12 -1.81
C SER A 51 -4.28 -2.36 -1.28
N PHE A 52 -3.89 -3.50 -1.82
CA PHE A 52 -4.45 -4.79 -1.48
C PHE A 52 -3.33 -5.82 -1.44
N ARG A 53 -3.37 -6.69 -0.42
CA ARG A 53 -2.41 -7.78 -0.28
C ARG A 53 -3.07 -9.04 0.27
N ILE A 54 -2.63 -10.18 -0.23
CA ILE A 54 -2.92 -11.51 0.31
C ILE A 54 -1.57 -12.17 0.59
N GLY A 55 -1.31 -12.52 1.85
CA GLY A 55 0.00 -13.01 2.29
C GLY A 55 0.95 -11.87 2.70
N GLY A 56 2.25 -12.15 2.64
CA GLY A 56 3.28 -11.26 3.17
C GLY A 56 3.27 -11.11 4.69
N SER A 57 3.98 -10.11 5.19
CA SER A 57 4.01 -9.76 6.61
C SER A 57 3.93 -8.25 6.80
N LEU A 58 3.57 -7.83 8.01
CA LEU A 58 3.86 -6.46 8.43
C LEU A 58 5.37 -6.29 8.59
N PRO A 59 5.91 -5.09 8.30
CA PRO A 59 7.31 -4.78 8.58
C PRO A 59 7.62 -5.01 10.06
N ASP A 60 8.71 -5.70 10.36
CA ASP A 60 9.26 -5.74 11.71
C ASP A 60 10.05 -4.45 11.93
N ASP A 61 9.60 -3.65 12.89
CA ASP A 61 10.21 -2.35 13.22
C ASP A 61 11.08 -2.42 14.50
N SER A 62 11.44 -3.62 14.97
CA SER A 62 12.26 -3.82 16.17
C SER A 62 13.61 -4.48 15.86
N PRO A 63 14.76 -3.90 16.27
CA PRO A 63 14.92 -2.62 16.95
C PRO A 63 14.90 -1.40 16.01
N TYR A 64 14.96 -1.62 14.69
CA TYR A 64 15.00 -0.57 13.68
C TYR A 64 13.84 -0.69 12.71
N LYS A 65 13.23 0.45 12.37
CA LYS A 65 12.14 0.56 11.41
C LYS A 65 12.61 0.29 9.99
N TYR A 66 11.88 -0.56 9.25
CA TYR A 66 12.19 -0.80 7.84
C TYR A 66 11.97 0.48 7.01
N PRO A 67 12.97 0.99 6.26
CA PRO A 67 12.88 2.28 5.59
C PRO A 67 12.32 2.22 4.16
N GLY A 68 12.22 1.03 3.56
CA GLY A 68 11.89 0.87 2.14
C GLY A 68 10.41 1.11 1.83
N GLU A 69 10.11 1.75 0.69
CA GLU A 69 8.74 2.03 0.23
C GLU A 69 8.61 1.93 -1.29
N ILE A 70 7.44 1.56 -1.80
CA ILE A 70 7.14 1.58 -3.23
C ILE A 70 6.84 3.01 -3.69
N HIS A 71 7.73 3.57 -4.51
CA HIS A 71 7.55 4.90 -5.11
C HIS A 71 6.81 4.88 -6.46
N SER A 72 5.75 4.08 -6.58
CA SER A 72 4.92 4.02 -7.80
C SER A 72 3.44 4.15 -7.45
N HIS A 73 2.69 4.88 -8.27
CA HIS A 73 1.25 5.05 -8.11
C HIS A 73 0.45 3.80 -8.49
N THR A 74 1.02 2.91 -9.31
CA THR A 74 0.33 1.70 -9.75
C THR A 74 1.30 0.54 -9.96
N GLY A 75 0.84 -0.67 -9.65
CA GLY A 75 1.57 -1.89 -9.92
C GLY A 75 1.00 -3.10 -9.22
N ILE A 76 1.61 -4.22 -9.56
CA ILE A 76 1.22 -5.55 -9.11
C ILE A 76 2.49 -6.37 -8.90
N ALA A 77 2.48 -7.19 -7.86
CA ALA A 77 3.52 -8.15 -7.58
C ALA A 77 2.91 -9.47 -7.13
N LEU A 78 3.49 -10.57 -7.61
CA LEU A 78 3.20 -11.92 -7.18
C LEU A 78 4.51 -12.57 -6.75
N VAL A 79 4.58 -12.90 -5.47
CA VAL A 79 5.68 -13.65 -4.89
C VAL A 79 5.20 -15.07 -4.64
N LEU A 80 5.85 -16.03 -5.28
CA LEU A 80 5.61 -17.44 -5.09
C LEU A 80 6.65 -18.02 -4.10
N PRO A 81 6.32 -19.11 -3.40
CA PRO A 81 7.30 -19.86 -2.63
C PRO A 81 8.54 -20.24 -3.47
N GLY A 82 9.70 -20.29 -2.82
CA GLY A 82 10.97 -20.60 -3.50
C GLY A 82 11.60 -19.41 -4.22
N TYR A 83 11.46 -18.19 -3.67
CA TYR A 83 12.15 -16.97 -4.10
C TYR A 83 11.84 -16.51 -5.54
N ARG A 84 10.62 -16.80 -6.03
CA ARG A 84 10.18 -16.37 -7.37
C ARG A 84 9.26 -15.17 -7.24
N ILE A 85 9.65 -14.03 -7.81
CA ILE A 85 8.83 -12.82 -7.84
C ILE A 85 8.56 -12.39 -9.29
N PHE A 86 7.31 -12.04 -9.55
CA PHE A 86 6.88 -11.35 -10.76
C PHE A 86 6.32 -10.01 -10.34
N THR A 87 6.92 -8.92 -10.79
CA THR A 87 6.49 -7.57 -10.39
C THR A 87 6.55 -6.62 -11.58
N THR A 88 5.61 -5.68 -11.63
CA THR A 88 5.66 -4.56 -12.57
C THR A 88 6.44 -3.38 -12.02
N TYR A 89 6.85 -3.42 -10.75
CA TYR A 89 7.64 -2.37 -10.14
C TYR A 89 9.10 -2.45 -10.62
N GLN A 90 9.63 -1.33 -11.10
CA GLN A 90 11.00 -1.21 -11.62
C GLN A 90 11.83 -0.14 -10.88
N GLY A 91 11.34 0.39 -9.76
CA GLY A 91 12.01 1.42 -8.97
C GLY A 91 12.91 0.86 -7.86
N SER A 92 13.61 1.76 -7.17
CA SER A 92 14.27 1.45 -5.88
C SER A 92 13.30 1.65 -4.73
N TYR A 93 13.43 0.85 -3.67
CA TYR A 93 12.71 1.07 -2.42
C TYR A 93 13.29 2.19 -1.56
N ASP A 94 14.49 2.70 -1.90
CA ASP A 94 15.18 3.71 -1.11
C ASP A 94 14.29 4.93 -0.86
N PRO A 95 14.31 5.51 0.35
CA PRO A 95 13.67 6.79 0.59
C PRO A 95 14.18 7.81 -0.43
N LYS A 96 13.27 8.56 -1.06
CA LYS A 96 13.67 9.66 -1.93
C LYS A 96 14.57 10.58 -1.13
N GLN A 97 15.85 10.64 -1.52
CA GLN A 97 16.78 11.59 -0.93
C GLN A 97 16.21 12.98 -1.20
N THR A 98 15.90 13.72 -0.14
CA THR A 98 15.77 15.17 -0.26
C THR A 98 17.14 15.64 -0.70
N SER A 99 17.26 16.04 -1.96
CA SER A 99 18.47 16.71 -2.43
C SER A 99 18.65 17.94 -1.55
N ASP A 100 19.56 17.86 -0.58
CA ASP A 100 20.09 19.03 0.08
C ASP A 100 20.78 19.83 -1.03
N THR A 101 20.02 20.71 -1.68
CA THR A 101 20.58 21.88 -2.34
C THR A 101 21.13 22.74 -1.22
N GLY A 102 22.27 22.30 -0.68
CA GLY A 102 23.10 23.09 0.19
C GLY A 102 23.43 24.33 -0.59
N ALA A 103 22.91 25.46 -0.12
CA ALA A 103 23.32 26.77 -0.54
C ALA A 103 24.83 26.85 -0.30
N ASN A 104 25.62 26.57 -1.33
CA ASN A 104 27.01 27.00 -1.41
C ASN A 104 26.98 28.52 -1.55
N SER A 105 26.82 29.22 -0.45
CA SER A 105 27.20 30.63 -0.34
C SER A 105 28.71 30.69 -0.13
N PHE A 106 29.36 31.38 -1.07
CA PHE A 106 30.79 31.70 -1.20
C PHE A 106 31.49 32.09 0.10
#